data_AF-A0ABC9YQM1-F1
#
_entry.id   AF-A0ABC9YQM1-F1
#
_cell.length_a   1.000
_cell.length_b   1.000
_cell.length_c   1.000
_cell.angle_alpha   90.00
_cell.angle_beta   90.00
_cell.angle_gamma   90.00
#
_symmetry.space_group_name_H-M   'P 1'
#
loop_
_entity.id
_entity.type
_entity.pdbx_description
1 polymer ?
#
loop_
_entity_poly.entity_id
_entity_poly.type
_entity_poly.pdbx_seq_one_letter_code
_entity_poly.pdbx_strand_id
1 'polypeptide(L)'
;MLAAVLGGLGIAALTWWGLWHFLGARAEAPNQLDLSRISLAVAAGVGGAVALVVAYRRQRDTERGRFADVFGAAARQLGDPDVAVRIAGVYAMAGVADEFSARWRRQQCVDVLCGYLRLPYQPEEGASHLVSKSQRIEDHGTAVERVYSYRQNDRQVRDTIVRVIAEHLRLSAETRWSACDFDFSDAVFESADFRYAVFAGRNTRFTDAMFLSGRTVSFEKARFLGKRVTFRGALFRSVAVFDGAVFAHTEVDRVDRDNVGTTFTEATFGGGVTFEGAQFRGARTAFDRTTFAGERASFANTAFAAELTTFERAVFDGERVTFTGAEFTGTRVTFADSRFYTDSSSFDCAQLGAQVRWRTGRTQEVSFARTEYHGKVSFADAVFSGRSVTFASGDFFGDISFRRAAFDARAISFERPKAWVGVHFDWDASPNTKPANIAPTPWPPALAETASDPAA
;
A
#
# COMPACT_ATOMS: atom_id res chain seq x y z
N MET A 1 40.12 -11.94 2.81
CA MET A 1 41.56 -12.11 2.55
C MET A 1 41.79 -12.49 1.11
N LEU A 2 41.24 -13.62 0.61
CA LEU A 2 41.42 -14.04 -0.78
C LEU A 2 41.06 -12.95 -1.81
N ALA A 3 39.89 -12.31 -1.70
CA ALA A 3 39.46 -11.29 -2.67
C ALA A 3 40.34 -10.03 -2.72
N ALA A 4 40.89 -9.60 -1.57
CA ALA A 4 41.78 -8.44 -1.51
C ALA A 4 43.18 -8.76 -2.05
N VAL A 5 43.67 -9.97 -1.78
CA VAL A 5 44.93 -10.48 -2.33
C VAL A 5 44.80 -10.70 -3.84
N LEU A 6 43.70 -11.28 -4.30
CA LEU A 6 43.40 -11.47 -5.73
C LEU A 6 43.21 -10.13 -6.46
N GLY A 7 42.56 -9.15 -5.83
CA GLY A 7 42.43 -7.80 -6.37
C GLY A 7 43.78 -7.10 -6.52
N GLY A 8 44.64 -7.19 -5.50
CA GLY A 8 46.01 -6.64 -5.55
C GLY A 8 46.89 -7.33 -6.61
N LEU A 9 46.82 -8.66 -6.71
CA LEU A 9 47.52 -9.43 -7.75
C LEU A 9 46.99 -9.09 -9.16
N GLY A 10 45.69 -8.86 -9.30
CA GLY A 10 45.07 -8.46 -10.57
C GLY A 10 45.55 -7.08 -11.04
N ILE A 11 45.64 -6.10 -10.13
CA ILE A 11 46.17 -4.77 -10.45
C ILE A 11 47.65 -4.84 -10.83
N ALA A 12 48.45 -5.64 -10.11
CA ALA A 12 49.87 -5.85 -10.41
C ALA A 12 50.09 -6.58 -11.76
N ALA A 13 49.24 -7.55 -12.09
CA ALA A 13 49.28 -8.24 -13.37
C ALA A 13 48.88 -7.30 -14.53
N LEU A 14 47.88 -6.44 -14.32
CA LEU A 14 47.44 -5.46 -15.33
C LEU A 14 48.47 -4.35 -15.55
N THR A 15 49.14 -3.87 -14.50
CA THR A 15 50.21 -2.87 -14.63
C THR A 15 51.43 -3.48 -15.32
N TRP A 16 51.80 -4.71 -14.99
CA TRP A 16 52.87 -5.44 -15.67
C TRP A 16 52.55 -5.70 -17.15
N TRP A 17 51.32 -6.12 -17.44
CA TRP A 17 50.84 -6.32 -18.80
C TRP A 17 50.87 -5.02 -19.60
N GLY A 18 50.43 -3.91 -19.02
CA GLY A 18 50.50 -2.58 -19.64
C GLY A 18 51.94 -2.11 -19.91
N LEU A 19 52.86 -2.30 -18.95
CA LEU A 19 54.28 -1.96 -19.09
C LEU A 19 54.96 -2.80 -20.18
N TRP A 20 54.61 -4.09 -20.29
CA TRP A 20 55.14 -4.96 -21.33
C TRP A 20 54.59 -4.60 -22.72
N HIS A 21 53.29 -4.33 -22.82
CA HIS A 21 52.62 -4.15 -24.10
C HIS A 21 52.81 -2.76 -24.72
N PHE A 22 52.87 -1.70 -23.90
CA PHE A 22 52.99 -0.31 -24.38
C PHE A 22 54.41 0.25 -24.32
N LEU A 23 55.28 -0.23 -23.42
CA LEU A 23 56.63 0.34 -23.20
C LEU A 23 57.77 -0.60 -23.63
N GLY A 24 57.47 -1.80 -24.15
CA GLY A 24 58.48 -2.70 -24.72
C GLY A 24 59.52 -3.22 -23.74
N ALA A 25 59.24 -3.18 -22.42
CA ALA A 25 60.17 -3.62 -21.39
C ALA A 25 60.47 -5.12 -21.52
N ARG A 26 61.71 -5.48 -21.91
CA ARG A 26 62.22 -6.86 -21.81
C ARG A 26 62.92 -7.02 -20.46
N ALA A 27 62.58 -8.10 -19.74
CA ALA A 27 63.19 -8.41 -18.45
C ALA A 27 64.64 -8.88 -18.65
N GLU A 28 65.62 -8.02 -18.38
CA GLU A 28 66.97 -8.47 -18.07
C GLU A 28 66.97 -9.15 -16.69
N ALA A 29 67.79 -10.20 -16.55
CA ALA A 29 67.89 -10.95 -15.30
C ALA A 29 68.37 -10.00 -14.17
N PRO A 30 67.58 -9.81 -13.10
CA PRO A 30 67.85 -8.79 -12.11
C PRO A 30 69.13 -9.12 -11.32
N ASN A 31 70.02 -8.13 -11.17
CA ASN A 31 71.15 -8.23 -10.23
C ASN A 31 70.63 -8.39 -8.80
N GLN A 32 71.45 -8.93 -7.89
CA GLN A 32 71.04 -9.18 -6.48
C GLN A 32 70.44 -7.95 -5.77
N LEU A 33 70.87 -6.74 -6.15
CA LEU A 33 70.35 -5.48 -5.62
C LEU A 33 68.94 -5.13 -6.14
N ASP A 34 68.58 -5.53 -7.34
CA ASP A 34 67.23 -5.31 -7.89
C ASP A 34 66.24 -6.33 -7.32
N LEU A 35 66.69 -7.57 -7.10
CA LEU A 35 65.92 -8.58 -6.38
C LEU A 35 65.60 -8.16 -4.94
N SER A 36 66.56 -7.56 -4.23
CA SER A 36 66.32 -7.06 -2.85
C SER A 36 65.39 -5.85 -2.83
N ARG A 37 65.47 -4.92 -3.79
CA ARG A 37 64.53 -3.80 -3.91
C ARG A 37 63.11 -4.25 -4.26
N ILE A 38 62.96 -5.16 -5.21
CA ILE A 38 61.66 -5.68 -5.63
C ILE A 38 61.00 -6.45 -4.48
N SER A 39 61.75 -7.32 -3.79
CA SER A 39 61.22 -8.04 -2.62
C SER A 39 60.82 -7.11 -1.47
N LEU A 40 61.57 -6.04 -1.20
CA LEU A 40 61.20 -5.02 -0.21
C LEU A 40 59.91 -4.29 -0.60
N ALA A 41 59.77 -3.91 -1.87
CA ALA A 41 58.60 -3.22 -2.38
C ALA A 41 57.33 -4.10 -2.33
N VAL A 42 57.45 -5.38 -2.69
CA VAL A 42 56.35 -6.36 -2.60
C VAL A 42 55.97 -6.60 -1.13
N ALA A 43 56.95 -6.78 -0.24
CA ALA A 43 56.70 -6.96 1.19
C ALA A 43 56.02 -5.73 1.81
N ALA A 44 56.47 -4.52 1.46
CA ALA A 44 55.84 -3.27 1.88
C ALA A 44 54.41 -3.13 1.33
N GLY A 45 54.17 -3.48 0.07
CA GLY A 45 52.85 -3.44 -0.55
C GLY A 45 51.86 -4.41 0.09
N VAL A 46 52.27 -5.65 0.34
CA VAL A 46 51.45 -6.64 1.06
C VAL A 46 51.22 -6.21 2.51
N GLY A 47 52.25 -5.72 3.19
CA GLY A 47 52.14 -5.17 4.55
C GLY A 47 51.14 -4.03 4.65
N GLY A 48 51.19 -3.08 3.70
CA GLY A 48 50.25 -1.97 3.60
C GLY A 48 48.80 -2.41 3.34
N ALA A 49 48.59 -3.36 2.42
CA ALA A 49 47.27 -3.92 2.14
C ALA A 49 46.68 -4.67 3.35
N VAL A 50 47.49 -5.47 4.05
CA VAL A 50 47.07 -6.16 5.29
C VAL A 50 46.74 -5.15 6.38
N ALA A 51 47.56 -4.11 6.57
CA ALA A 51 47.30 -3.06 7.54
C ALA A 51 45.97 -2.33 7.24
N LEU A 52 45.69 -2.02 5.97
CA LEU A 52 44.43 -1.40 5.54
C LEU A 52 43.23 -2.32 5.82
N VAL A 53 43.34 -3.62 5.53
CA VAL A 53 42.27 -4.60 5.81
C VAL A 53 42.05 -4.76 7.32
N VAL A 54 43.11 -4.77 8.13
CA VAL A 54 43.02 -4.86 9.59
C VAL A 54 42.41 -3.59 10.17
N ALA A 55 42.83 -2.41 9.70
CA ALA A 55 42.25 -1.13 10.10
C ALA A 55 40.76 -1.07 9.73
N TYR A 56 40.40 -1.46 8.51
CA TYR A 56 39.01 -1.55 8.06
C TYR A 56 38.18 -2.54 8.89
N ARG A 57 38.72 -3.73 9.20
CA ARG A 57 38.04 -4.72 10.06
C ARG A 57 37.82 -4.18 11.47
N ARG A 58 38.86 -3.60 12.08
CA ARG A 58 38.76 -2.98 13.41
C ARG A 58 37.73 -1.86 13.41
N GLN A 59 37.78 -0.96 12.44
CA GLN A 59 36.78 0.11 12.29
C GLN A 59 35.37 -0.46 12.19
N ARG A 60 35.16 -1.48 11.36
CA ARG A 60 33.85 -2.13 11.18
C ARG A 60 33.35 -2.83 12.45
N ASP A 61 34.23 -3.44 13.23
CA ASP A 61 33.87 -4.09 14.49
C ASP A 61 33.54 -3.05 15.57
N THR A 62 34.29 -1.94 15.65
CA THR A 62 33.97 -0.82 16.53
C THR A 62 32.65 -0.16 16.16
N GLU A 63 32.37 0.09 14.88
CA GLU A 63 31.09 0.64 14.41
C GLU A 63 29.90 -0.31 14.68
N ARG A 64 30.14 -1.63 14.66
CA ARG A 64 29.13 -2.63 15.03
C ARG A 64 28.85 -2.63 16.53
N GLY A 65 29.89 -2.60 17.36
CA GLY A 65 29.78 -2.51 18.82
C GLY A 65 29.02 -1.25 19.23
N ARG A 66 29.45 -0.08 18.72
CA ARG A 66 28.78 1.20 19.00
C ARG A 66 27.30 1.20 18.61
N PHE A 67 26.96 0.67 17.43
CA PHE A 67 25.56 0.55 17.05
C PHE A 67 24.77 -0.33 18.04
N ALA A 68 25.29 -1.51 18.37
CA ALA A 68 24.62 -2.42 19.30
C ALA A 68 24.41 -1.79 20.69
N ASP A 69 25.38 -1.02 21.17
CA ASP A 69 25.31 -0.34 22.47
C ASP A 69 24.24 0.75 22.49
N VAL A 70 24.25 1.66 21.51
CA VAL A 70 23.28 2.78 21.46
C VAL A 70 21.88 2.29 21.11
N PHE A 71 21.76 1.35 20.16
CA PHE A 71 20.49 0.69 19.84
C PHE A 71 19.91 -0.03 21.05
N GLY A 72 20.73 -0.82 21.77
CA GLY A 72 20.33 -1.53 22.97
C GLY A 72 19.93 -0.58 24.11
N ALA A 73 20.58 0.57 24.25
CA ALA A 73 20.19 1.61 25.20
C ALA A 73 18.84 2.25 24.85
N ALA A 74 18.63 2.62 23.59
CA ALA A 74 17.36 3.18 23.12
C ALA A 74 16.20 2.18 23.27
N ALA A 75 16.43 0.90 22.92
CA ALA A 75 15.44 -0.16 23.08
C ALA A 75 15.05 -0.38 24.55
N ARG A 76 16.02 -0.31 25.49
CA ARG A 76 15.73 -0.39 26.93
C ARG A 76 14.89 0.79 27.41
N GLN A 77 15.21 2.02 27.00
CA GLN A 77 14.41 3.20 27.35
C GLN A 77 12.98 3.09 26.82
N LEU A 78 12.80 2.60 25.59
CA LEU A 78 11.48 2.40 24.99
C LEU A 78 10.65 1.31 25.71
N GLY A 79 11.30 0.38 26.41
CA GLY A 79 10.66 -0.67 27.21
C GLY A 79 10.42 -0.31 28.68
N ASP A 80 10.77 0.90 29.10
CA ASP A 80 10.72 1.32 30.51
C ASP A 80 9.28 1.45 31.03
N PRO A 81 9.00 1.13 32.32
CA PRO A 81 7.68 1.40 32.90
C PRO A 81 7.29 2.88 32.89
N ASP A 82 8.24 3.80 33.01
CA ASP A 82 7.99 5.25 32.99
C ASP A 82 7.70 5.75 31.56
N VAL A 83 6.57 6.44 31.39
CA VAL A 83 6.16 7.04 30.13
C VAL A 83 7.16 8.08 29.61
N ALA A 84 7.76 8.89 30.49
CA ALA A 84 8.72 9.92 30.09
C ALA A 84 9.99 9.28 29.53
N VAL A 85 10.46 8.19 30.16
CA VAL A 85 11.62 7.43 29.69
C VAL A 85 11.32 6.74 28.36
N ARG A 86 10.09 6.22 28.17
CA ARG A 86 9.68 5.66 26.87
C ARG A 86 9.66 6.68 25.75
N ILE A 87 9.12 7.88 26.00
CA ILE A 87 9.14 8.98 25.02
C ILE A 87 10.59 9.37 24.68
N ALA A 88 11.47 9.47 25.68
CA ALA A 88 12.91 9.66 25.44
C ALA A 88 13.50 8.51 24.60
N GLY A 89 13.08 7.28 24.87
CA GLY A 89 13.45 6.09 24.10
C GLY A 89 13.02 6.14 22.63
N VAL A 90 11.84 6.71 22.32
CA VAL A 90 11.40 6.94 20.92
C VAL A 90 12.38 7.87 20.20
N TYR A 91 12.72 9.00 20.82
CA TYR A 91 13.67 9.96 20.25
C TYR A 91 15.09 9.39 20.16
N ALA A 92 15.53 8.63 21.17
CA ALA A 92 16.81 7.94 21.12
C ALA A 92 16.84 6.94 19.96
N MET A 93 15.78 6.16 19.76
CA MET A 93 15.68 5.21 18.65
C MET A 93 15.69 5.90 17.29
N ALA A 94 15.01 7.05 17.17
CA ALA A 94 15.06 7.88 15.97
C ALA A 94 16.47 8.43 15.71
N GLY A 95 17.15 8.91 16.75
CA GLY A 95 18.54 9.36 16.65
C GLY A 95 19.49 8.26 16.17
N VAL A 96 19.30 7.00 16.63
CA VAL A 96 20.05 5.85 16.11
C VAL A 96 19.72 5.59 14.64
N ALA A 97 18.45 5.66 14.24
CA ALA A 97 18.04 5.50 12.85
C ALA A 97 18.66 6.56 11.92
N ASP A 98 18.84 7.78 12.43
CA ASP A 98 19.38 8.90 11.68
C ASP A 98 20.91 8.83 11.58
N GLU A 99 21.60 8.56 12.69
CA GLU A 99 23.05 8.44 12.75
C GLU A 99 23.56 7.29 11.86
N PHE A 100 22.87 6.15 11.86
CA PHE A 100 23.30 4.94 11.16
C PHE A 100 22.56 4.76 9.84
N SER A 101 23.02 5.45 8.80
CA SER A 101 22.41 5.51 7.46
C SER A 101 22.40 4.19 6.66
N ALA A 102 23.13 3.16 7.11
CA ALA A 102 23.07 1.85 6.49
C ALA A 102 21.62 1.33 6.53
N ARG A 103 21.04 1.09 5.34
CA ARG A 103 19.60 0.76 5.17
C ARG A 103 19.09 -0.27 6.17
N TRP A 104 19.84 -1.34 6.41
CA TRP A 104 19.43 -2.42 7.33
C TRP A 104 19.45 -2.01 8.81
N ARG A 105 20.33 -1.09 9.24
CA ARG A 105 20.37 -0.57 10.62
C ARG A 105 19.19 0.37 10.88
N ARG A 106 18.96 1.30 9.96
CA ARG A 106 17.78 2.17 10.00
C ARG A 106 16.48 1.36 10.01
N GLN A 107 16.41 0.33 9.16
CA GLN A 107 15.29 -0.59 9.15
C GLN A 107 15.07 -1.25 10.52
N GLN A 108 16.11 -1.73 11.20
CA GLN A 108 15.99 -2.31 12.54
C GLN A 108 15.39 -1.33 13.57
N CYS A 109 15.78 -0.06 13.53
CA CYS A 109 15.20 0.97 14.39
C CYS A 109 13.72 1.21 14.07
N VAL A 110 13.38 1.32 12.79
CA VAL A 110 11.98 1.46 12.32
C VAL A 110 11.16 0.24 12.72
N ASP A 111 11.70 -0.97 12.59
CA ASP A 111 11.04 -2.23 12.96
C ASP A 111 10.70 -2.28 14.45
N VAL A 112 11.56 -1.74 15.33
CA VAL A 112 11.27 -1.64 16.77
C VAL A 112 10.14 -0.66 17.05
N LEU A 113 10.14 0.50 16.40
CA LEU A 113 9.07 1.51 16.54
C LEU A 113 7.73 0.97 16.03
N CYS A 114 7.73 0.35 14.85
CA CYS A 114 6.56 -0.36 14.32
C CYS A 114 6.14 -1.49 15.28
N GLY A 115 7.07 -2.33 15.74
CA GLY A 115 6.79 -3.41 16.69
C GLY A 115 6.13 -2.94 17.98
N TYR A 116 6.50 -1.76 18.48
CA TYR A 116 5.83 -1.14 19.64
C TYR A 116 4.36 -0.83 19.33
N LEU A 117 4.06 -0.24 18.16
CA LEU A 117 2.69 0.08 17.73
C LEU A 117 1.82 -1.19 17.57
N ARG A 118 2.44 -2.33 17.32
CA ARG A 118 1.75 -3.63 17.17
C ARG A 118 1.48 -4.35 18.49
N LEU A 119 1.99 -3.84 19.62
CA LEU A 119 1.65 -4.41 20.93
C LEU A 119 0.16 -4.19 21.22
N PRO A 120 -0.52 -5.13 21.92
CA PRO A 120 -1.92 -4.98 22.29
C PRO A 120 -2.20 -3.62 22.93
N TYR A 121 -3.22 -2.92 22.44
CA TYR A 121 -3.57 -1.59 22.90
C TYR A 121 -5.08 -1.45 23.11
N GLN A 122 -5.47 -1.06 24.32
CA GLN A 122 -6.85 -0.77 24.69
C GLN A 122 -6.90 0.69 25.18
N PRO A 123 -7.24 1.66 24.31
CA PRO A 123 -7.18 3.09 24.63
C PRO A 123 -8.10 3.48 25.79
N GLU A 124 -9.26 2.83 25.91
CA GLU A 124 -10.23 3.04 26.99
C GLU A 124 -9.67 2.63 28.37
N GLU A 125 -8.83 1.58 28.42
CA GLU A 125 -8.26 1.07 29.67
C GLU A 125 -6.88 1.72 29.97
N GLY A 126 -6.12 2.09 28.93
CA GLY A 126 -4.78 2.68 29.04
C GLY A 126 -4.73 4.17 29.42
N ALA A 127 -5.88 4.85 29.47
CA ALA A 127 -6.01 6.19 30.05
C ALA A 127 -6.05 6.17 31.60
N SER A 128 -6.28 5.00 32.20
CA SER A 128 -6.30 4.83 33.64
C SER A 128 -4.88 4.64 34.19
N HIS A 129 -4.57 5.25 35.34
CA HIS A 129 -3.31 5.02 36.07
C HIS A 129 -3.24 3.62 36.72
N LEU A 130 -4.20 2.73 36.46
CA LEU A 130 -4.21 1.37 37.00
C LEU A 130 -3.40 0.43 36.10
N VAL A 131 -2.20 0.06 36.57
CA VAL A 131 -1.19 -0.71 35.82
C VAL A 131 -1.54 -2.20 35.74
N SER A 132 -2.46 -2.70 36.58
CA SER A 132 -2.83 -4.10 36.59
C SER A 132 -4.29 -4.32 36.97
N LYS A 133 -5.00 -5.15 36.21
CA LYS A 133 -6.34 -5.64 36.54
C LYS A 133 -6.27 -7.15 36.66
N SER A 134 -6.53 -7.69 37.85
CA SER A 134 -6.75 -9.13 38.00
C SER A 134 -8.24 -9.43 37.84
N GLN A 135 -8.56 -10.39 36.98
CA GLN A 135 -9.90 -10.92 36.83
C GLN A 135 -9.87 -12.40 37.15
N ARG A 136 -10.67 -12.81 38.14
CA ARG A 136 -10.90 -14.22 38.46
C ARG A 136 -12.02 -14.74 37.57
N ILE A 137 -11.70 -15.66 36.68
CA ILE A 137 -12.67 -16.36 35.84
C ILE A 137 -12.79 -17.78 36.41
N GLU A 138 -13.98 -18.13 36.89
CA GLU A 138 -14.28 -19.52 37.24
C GLU A 138 -14.73 -20.27 35.99
N ASP A 139 -13.91 -21.22 35.55
CA ASP A 139 -14.23 -22.12 34.45
C ASP A 139 -14.16 -23.57 34.97
N HIS A 140 -15.26 -24.30 34.81
CA HIS A 140 -15.42 -25.69 35.26
C HIS A 140 -14.86 -26.00 36.69
N GLY A 141 -15.14 -25.13 37.67
CA GLY A 141 -14.72 -25.31 39.06
C GLY A 141 -13.25 -24.97 39.35
N THR A 142 -12.50 -24.51 38.33
CA THR A 142 -11.15 -23.98 38.50
C THR A 142 -11.20 -22.46 38.38
N ALA A 143 -10.85 -21.75 39.46
CA ALA A 143 -10.78 -20.30 39.44
C ALA A 143 -9.42 -19.84 38.87
N VAL A 144 -9.40 -19.38 37.63
CA VAL A 144 -8.20 -18.85 36.98
C VAL A 144 -8.13 -17.34 37.21
N GLU A 145 -7.13 -16.88 37.95
CA GLU A 145 -6.82 -15.46 38.08
C GLU A 145 -5.99 -15.01 36.87
N ARG A 146 -6.58 -14.21 35.99
CA ARG A 146 -5.87 -13.56 34.88
C ARG A 146 -5.47 -12.16 35.30
N VAL A 147 -4.17 -11.93 35.48
CA VAL A 147 -3.61 -10.60 35.74
C VAL A 147 -3.22 -9.96 34.41
N TYR A 148 -3.96 -8.95 34.00
CA TYR A 148 -3.61 -8.10 32.85
C TYR A 148 -2.77 -6.93 33.36
N SER A 149 -1.57 -6.76 32.83
CA SER A 149 -0.76 -5.56 33.07
C SER A 149 -0.88 -4.61 31.88
N TYR A 150 -1.31 -3.37 32.14
CA TYR A 150 -1.48 -2.33 31.14
C TYR A 150 -0.38 -1.29 31.29
N ARG A 151 0.17 -0.85 30.16
CA ARG A 151 1.15 0.25 30.14
C ARG A 151 0.40 1.56 30.33
N GLN A 152 0.62 2.24 31.45
CA GLN A 152 0.07 3.58 31.69
C GLN A 152 0.45 4.54 30.55
N ASN A 153 -0.49 5.41 30.14
CA ASN A 153 -0.21 6.51 29.21
C ASN A 153 0.49 6.05 27.90
N ASP A 154 0.13 4.86 27.42
CA ASP A 154 0.70 4.31 26.20
C ASP A 154 0.28 5.11 24.96
N ARG A 155 -0.85 5.84 25.06
CA ARG A 155 -1.34 6.79 24.06
C ARG A 155 -0.24 7.78 23.64
N GLN A 156 0.39 8.45 24.61
CA GLN A 156 1.37 9.50 24.36
C GLN A 156 2.64 8.96 23.70
N VAL A 157 3.05 7.74 24.07
CA VAL A 157 4.21 7.07 23.45
C VAL A 157 3.88 6.72 21.99
N ARG A 158 2.73 6.11 21.73
CA ARG A 158 2.27 5.74 20.38
C ARG A 158 2.11 6.95 19.48
N ASP A 159 1.48 8.02 19.96
CA ASP A 159 1.35 9.30 19.25
C ASP A 159 2.73 9.88 18.90
N THR A 160 3.70 9.78 19.82
CA THR A 160 5.07 10.23 19.57
C THR A 160 5.74 9.38 18.48
N ILE A 161 5.57 8.05 18.52
CA ILE A 161 6.12 7.16 17.49
C ILE A 161 5.55 7.50 16.11
N VAL A 162 4.22 7.63 16.00
CA VAL A 162 3.55 7.96 14.74
C VAL A 162 4.01 9.31 14.22
N ARG A 163 4.12 10.32 15.09
CA ARG A 163 4.61 11.65 14.73
C ARG A 163 6.04 11.62 14.22
N VAL A 164 6.96 10.96 14.93
CA VAL A 164 8.35 10.81 14.51
C VAL A 164 8.43 10.12 13.15
N ILE A 165 7.71 9.01 12.95
CA ILE A 165 7.68 8.33 11.65
C ILE A 165 7.15 9.27 10.55
N ALA A 166 6.02 9.95 10.79
CA ALA A 166 5.42 10.85 9.81
C ALA A 166 6.36 12.03 9.45
N GLU A 167 7.04 12.61 10.42
CA GLU A 167 8.04 13.67 10.22
C GLU A 167 9.17 13.21 9.29
N HIS A 168 9.72 12.01 9.48
CA HIS A 168 10.80 11.44 8.66
C HIS A 168 10.36 10.93 7.28
N LEU A 169 9.04 10.82 7.04
CA LEU A 169 8.48 10.43 5.75
C LEU A 169 8.21 11.63 4.84
N ARG A 170 8.20 12.85 5.37
CA ARG A 170 7.98 14.07 4.58
C ARG A 170 9.22 14.42 3.77
N LEU A 171 9.02 15.02 2.58
CA LEU A 171 10.12 15.45 1.71
C LEU A 171 11.01 16.52 2.37
N SER A 172 10.48 17.30 3.30
CA SER A 172 11.21 18.33 4.04
C SER A 172 12.09 17.79 5.18
N ALA A 173 12.04 16.49 5.48
CA ALA A 173 12.85 15.90 6.53
C ALA A 173 14.35 15.96 6.19
N GLU A 174 15.17 16.33 7.18
CA GLU A 174 16.63 16.33 7.07
C GLU A 174 17.15 14.91 6.80
N THR A 175 16.70 13.95 7.62
CA THR A 175 16.94 12.52 7.39
C THR A 175 15.65 11.84 6.98
N ARG A 176 15.62 11.27 5.77
CA ARG A 176 14.42 10.61 5.24
C ARG A 176 14.41 9.11 5.54
N TRP A 177 13.26 8.63 6.01
CA TRP A 177 12.99 7.20 6.21
C TRP A 177 12.16 6.60 5.08
N SER A 178 11.90 7.35 4.01
CA SER A 178 11.05 6.92 2.89
C SER A 178 11.44 5.58 2.28
N ALA A 179 12.73 5.18 2.32
CA ALA A 179 13.19 3.91 1.76
C ALA A 179 13.02 2.69 2.70
N CYS A 180 12.59 2.91 3.95
CA CYS A 180 12.30 1.84 4.91
C CYS A 180 10.95 1.20 4.61
N ASP A 181 10.84 -0.10 4.92
CA ASP A 181 9.58 -0.82 4.96
C ASP A 181 8.88 -0.49 6.28
N PHE A 182 7.54 -0.39 6.25
CA PHE A 182 6.74 -0.08 7.43
C PHE A 182 5.67 -1.14 7.64
N ASP A 183 5.64 -1.72 8.82
CA ASP A 183 4.68 -2.76 9.21
C ASP A 183 3.86 -2.29 10.41
N PHE A 184 2.71 -1.70 10.11
CA PHE A 184 1.69 -1.28 11.07
C PHE A 184 0.57 -2.32 11.21
N SER A 185 0.85 -3.60 10.93
CA SER A 185 -0.18 -4.63 11.05
C SER A 185 -0.66 -4.77 12.48
N ASP A 186 -1.96 -4.88 12.72
CA ASP A 186 -2.61 -4.89 14.04
C ASP A 186 -2.43 -3.60 14.86
N ALA A 187 -1.82 -2.56 14.29
CA ALA A 187 -1.60 -1.31 15.01
C ALA A 187 -2.93 -0.55 15.21
N VAL A 188 -3.10 -0.02 16.42
CA VAL A 188 -4.26 0.80 16.79
C VAL A 188 -3.85 2.27 16.82
N PHE A 189 -4.46 3.07 15.97
CA PHE A 189 -4.21 4.49 15.79
C PHE A 189 -5.39 5.32 16.32
N GLU A 190 -5.14 6.17 17.31
CA GLU A 190 -6.09 7.22 17.72
C GLU A 190 -5.95 8.49 16.87
N SER A 191 -4.76 8.70 16.30
CA SER A 191 -4.43 9.79 15.41
C SER A 191 -3.40 9.33 14.40
N ALA A 192 -3.57 9.69 13.13
CA ALA A 192 -2.62 9.39 12.08
C ALA A 192 -2.61 10.52 11.04
N ASP A 193 -1.55 11.34 11.07
CA ASP A 193 -1.30 12.41 10.08
C ASP A 193 -0.07 12.04 9.24
N PHE A 194 -0.33 11.38 8.12
CA PHE A 194 0.65 11.04 7.09
C PHE A 194 0.50 11.94 5.85
N ARG A 195 0.01 13.18 6.02
CA ARG A 195 -0.07 14.11 4.90
C ARG A 195 1.32 14.36 4.33
N TYR A 196 1.40 14.33 3.00
CA TYR A 196 2.64 14.50 2.24
C TYR A 196 3.75 13.47 2.57
N ALA A 197 3.41 12.37 3.26
CA ALA A 197 4.36 11.31 3.58
C ALA A 197 4.72 10.51 2.30
N VAL A 198 5.98 10.09 2.19
CA VAL A 198 6.49 9.28 1.07
C VAL A 198 6.92 7.91 1.56
N PHE A 199 6.12 6.90 1.26
CA PHE A 199 6.38 5.49 1.53
C PHE A 199 7.00 4.82 0.29
N ALA A 200 8.32 4.76 0.20
CA ALA A 200 9.08 4.19 -0.91
C ALA A 200 9.83 2.89 -0.58
N GLY A 201 9.70 2.38 0.66
CA GLY A 201 10.11 1.03 1.02
C GLY A 201 9.39 -0.01 0.17
N ARG A 202 9.93 -1.23 0.10
CA ARG A 202 9.34 -2.32 -0.68
C ARG A 202 7.93 -2.66 -0.19
N ASN A 203 7.69 -2.59 1.11
CA ASN A 203 6.42 -2.97 1.74
C ASN A 203 5.92 -1.88 2.70
N THR A 204 4.64 -1.55 2.59
CA THR A 204 3.91 -0.72 3.56
C THR A 204 2.63 -1.46 3.94
N ARG A 205 2.50 -1.85 5.21
CA ARG A 205 1.38 -2.66 5.70
C ARG A 205 0.63 -1.94 6.80
N PHE A 206 -0.67 -1.89 6.64
CA PHE A 206 -1.69 -1.52 7.62
C PHE A 206 -2.69 -2.67 7.74
N THR A 207 -2.22 -3.91 7.67
CA THR A 207 -3.08 -5.09 7.70
C THR A 207 -3.75 -5.21 9.07
N ASP A 208 -5.08 -5.30 9.10
CA ASP A 208 -5.87 -5.34 10.33
C ASP A 208 -5.62 -4.14 11.27
N ALA A 209 -5.07 -3.03 10.75
CA ALA A 209 -4.86 -1.81 11.50
C ALA A 209 -6.20 -1.15 11.83
N MET A 210 -6.34 -0.64 13.05
CA MET A 210 -7.56 0.00 13.52
C MET A 210 -7.33 1.49 13.69
N PHE A 211 -8.07 2.31 12.97
CA PHE A 211 -8.08 3.76 13.13
C PHE A 211 -9.35 4.18 13.87
N LEU A 212 -9.18 4.68 15.08
CA LEU A 212 -10.25 4.93 16.03
C LEU A 212 -10.95 6.28 15.78
N SER A 213 -12.14 6.42 16.37
CA SER A 213 -12.93 7.66 16.34
C SER A 213 -12.28 8.76 17.19
N GLY A 214 -12.37 10.02 16.76
CA GLY A 214 -11.98 11.19 17.56
C GLY A 214 -11.08 12.19 16.83
N ARG A 215 -10.33 11.75 15.80
CA ARG A 215 -9.54 12.62 14.91
C ARG A 215 -9.53 12.07 13.49
N THR A 216 -9.35 12.96 12.52
CA THR A 216 -9.22 12.61 11.10
C THR A 216 -7.95 11.81 10.86
N VAL A 217 -8.06 10.72 10.11
CA VAL A 217 -6.93 9.96 9.59
C VAL A 217 -6.60 10.53 8.22
N SER A 218 -5.40 11.08 8.05
CA SER A 218 -5.06 11.75 6.81
C SER A 218 -3.82 11.18 6.15
N PHE A 219 -4.01 10.77 4.90
CA PHE A 219 -3.01 10.41 3.91
C PHE A 219 -3.09 11.38 2.71
N GLU A 220 -3.59 12.62 2.93
CA GLU A 220 -3.70 13.64 1.88
C GLU A 220 -2.34 13.82 1.21
N LYS A 221 -2.30 13.68 -0.12
CA LYS A 221 -1.09 13.79 -0.95
C LYS A 221 0.06 12.87 -0.51
N ALA A 222 -0.23 11.82 0.25
CA ALA A 222 0.74 10.78 0.55
C ALA A 222 1.12 10.04 -0.74
N ARG A 223 2.38 9.59 -0.82
CA ARG A 223 2.91 8.88 -1.98
C ARG A 223 3.37 7.49 -1.56
N PHE A 224 2.65 6.48 -2.01
CA PHE A 224 2.99 5.08 -1.82
C PHE A 224 3.66 4.55 -3.10
N LEU A 225 4.98 4.45 -3.06
CA LEU A 225 5.85 4.11 -4.19
C LEU A 225 6.43 2.68 -4.09
N GLY A 226 6.25 2.05 -2.93
CA GLY A 226 6.66 0.68 -2.66
C GLY A 226 6.01 -0.34 -3.57
N LYS A 227 6.53 -1.57 -3.64
CA LYS A 227 5.92 -2.64 -4.45
C LYS A 227 4.60 -3.13 -3.87
N ARG A 228 4.47 -3.16 -2.55
CA ARG A 228 3.30 -3.70 -1.84
C ARG A 228 2.76 -2.71 -0.84
N VAL A 229 1.51 -2.31 -1.03
CA VAL A 229 0.78 -1.43 -0.12
C VAL A 229 -0.51 -2.12 0.25
N THR A 230 -0.69 -2.43 1.53
CA THR A 230 -1.86 -3.18 1.99
C THR A 230 -2.52 -2.49 3.17
N PHE A 231 -3.82 -2.27 3.05
CA PHE A 231 -4.77 -1.93 4.09
C PHE A 231 -5.77 -3.08 4.28
N ARG A 232 -5.35 -4.31 3.97
CA ARG A 232 -6.23 -5.47 4.08
C ARG A 232 -6.81 -5.58 5.49
N GLY A 233 -8.13 -5.73 5.61
CA GLY A 233 -8.79 -5.86 6.91
C GLY A 233 -8.75 -4.61 7.80
N ALA A 234 -8.18 -3.50 7.32
CA ALA A 234 -8.08 -2.27 8.10
C ALA A 234 -9.47 -1.71 8.43
N LEU A 235 -9.64 -1.21 9.64
CA LEU A 235 -10.90 -0.63 10.13
C LEU A 235 -10.74 0.87 10.36
N PHE A 236 -11.46 1.68 9.60
CA PHE A 236 -11.50 3.14 9.75
C PHE A 236 -12.82 3.56 10.41
N ARG A 237 -12.79 3.83 11.72
CA ARG A 237 -13.96 4.32 12.48
C ARG A 237 -14.16 5.83 12.36
N SER A 238 -13.09 6.58 12.08
CA SER A 238 -13.14 8.02 11.79
C SER A 238 -13.08 8.30 10.29
N VAL A 239 -13.23 9.57 9.92
CA VAL A 239 -13.07 10.00 8.53
C VAL A 239 -11.64 9.75 8.06
N ALA A 240 -11.51 9.10 6.91
CA ALA A 240 -10.23 8.78 6.27
C ALA A 240 -10.05 9.59 4.97
N VAL A 241 -8.96 10.36 4.89
CA VAL A 241 -8.69 11.28 3.78
C VAL A 241 -7.48 10.79 2.98
N PHE A 242 -7.68 10.41 1.73
CA PHE A 242 -6.65 10.00 0.76
C PHE A 242 -6.60 10.95 -0.44
N ASP A 243 -7.12 12.17 -0.31
CA ASP A 243 -7.21 13.12 -1.41
C ASP A 243 -5.84 13.43 -2.01
N GLY A 244 -5.75 13.36 -3.33
CA GLY A 244 -4.50 13.53 -4.07
C GLY A 244 -3.41 12.50 -3.75
N ALA A 245 -3.70 11.43 -3.01
CA ALA A 245 -2.73 10.39 -2.72
C ALA A 245 -2.31 9.68 -4.02
N VAL A 246 -1.05 9.28 -4.10
CA VAL A 246 -0.48 8.62 -5.27
C VAL A 246 0.01 7.24 -4.88
N PHE A 247 -0.59 6.21 -5.47
CA PHE A 247 -0.16 4.82 -5.40
C PHE A 247 0.49 4.46 -6.74
N ALA A 248 1.83 4.48 -6.77
CA ALA A 248 2.59 4.31 -8.00
C ALA A 248 3.77 3.36 -7.77
N HIS A 249 3.52 2.08 -7.99
CA HIS A 249 4.49 1.02 -7.78
C HIS A 249 5.51 0.96 -8.95
N THR A 250 6.79 0.77 -8.62
CA THR A 250 7.84 0.54 -9.63
C THR A 250 7.76 -0.87 -10.23
N GLU A 251 8.30 -1.03 -11.45
CA GLU A 251 8.13 -2.17 -12.36
C GLU A 251 8.08 -3.56 -11.70
N VAL A 252 7.15 -4.36 -12.20
CA VAL A 252 6.78 -5.67 -11.67
C VAL A 252 7.44 -6.76 -12.52
N ASP A 253 8.36 -7.51 -11.92
CA ASP A 253 8.81 -8.78 -12.50
C ASP A 253 7.60 -9.72 -12.64
N ARG A 254 7.49 -10.41 -13.79
CA ARG A 254 6.31 -11.25 -14.13
C ARG A 254 5.93 -12.30 -13.08
N VAL A 255 6.85 -12.67 -12.20
CA VAL A 255 6.71 -13.73 -11.18
C VAL A 255 5.92 -13.27 -9.93
N ASP A 256 5.76 -11.96 -9.70
CA ASP A 256 5.20 -11.42 -8.44
C ASP A 256 3.89 -10.64 -8.61
N ARG A 257 3.23 -10.77 -9.78
CA ARG A 257 2.05 -9.95 -10.17
C ARG A 257 0.88 -10.04 -9.19
N ASP A 258 0.69 -11.18 -8.52
CA ASP A 258 -0.44 -11.38 -7.60
C ASP A 258 -0.27 -10.66 -6.26
N ASN A 259 0.98 -10.38 -5.87
CA ASN A 259 1.31 -9.77 -4.57
C ASN A 259 1.80 -8.32 -4.69
N VAL A 260 1.80 -7.74 -5.89
CA VAL A 260 2.27 -6.37 -6.16
C VAL A 260 1.08 -5.48 -6.49
N GLY A 261 1.01 -4.33 -5.84
CA GLY A 261 -0.11 -3.41 -5.98
C GLY A 261 -0.56 -2.78 -4.67
N THR A 262 -1.71 -2.13 -4.74
CA THR A 262 -2.40 -1.54 -3.60
C THR A 262 -3.68 -2.34 -3.32
N THR A 263 -3.89 -2.73 -2.07
CA THR A 263 -5.11 -3.44 -1.66
C THR A 263 -5.73 -2.82 -0.41
N PHE A 264 -7.05 -2.66 -0.45
CA PHE A 264 -7.96 -2.36 0.65
C PHE A 264 -8.93 -3.54 0.86
N THR A 265 -8.56 -4.74 0.40
CA THR A 265 -9.42 -5.92 0.44
C THR A 265 -9.87 -6.19 1.88
N GLU A 266 -11.14 -6.49 2.09
CA GLU A 266 -11.72 -6.72 3.43
C GLU A 266 -11.62 -5.52 4.39
N ALA A 267 -11.19 -4.33 3.94
CA ALA A 267 -11.20 -3.13 4.77
C ALA A 267 -12.63 -2.64 5.02
N THR A 268 -12.84 -1.99 6.16
CA THR A 268 -14.13 -1.38 6.52
C THR A 268 -13.95 0.10 6.83
N PHE A 269 -14.62 0.95 6.05
CA PHE A 269 -14.75 2.38 6.29
C PHE A 269 -16.08 2.64 7.00
N GLY A 270 -16.07 2.61 8.33
CA GLY A 270 -17.22 2.96 9.16
C GLY A 270 -17.41 4.47 9.31
N GLY A 271 -16.32 5.24 9.22
CA GLY A 271 -16.37 6.68 8.96
C GLY A 271 -16.37 6.99 7.46
N GLY A 272 -16.66 8.24 7.09
CA GLY A 272 -16.59 8.67 5.70
C GLY A 272 -15.18 8.54 5.12
N VAL A 273 -15.06 8.27 3.82
CA VAL A 273 -13.77 8.15 3.14
C VAL A 273 -13.76 8.99 1.87
N THR A 274 -12.61 9.60 1.57
CA THR A 274 -12.41 10.37 0.34
C THR A 274 -11.08 10.01 -0.30
N PHE A 275 -11.10 9.77 -1.61
CA PHE A 275 -9.98 9.50 -2.50
C PHE A 275 -9.96 10.53 -3.64
N GLU A 276 -10.44 11.76 -3.39
CA GLU A 276 -10.64 12.75 -4.45
C GLU A 276 -9.32 13.13 -5.11
N GLY A 277 -9.27 13.03 -6.44
CA GLY A 277 -8.04 13.28 -7.20
C GLY A 277 -6.90 12.29 -6.92
N ALA A 278 -7.14 11.20 -6.19
CA ALA A 278 -6.13 10.17 -5.95
C ALA A 278 -5.77 9.44 -7.25
N GLN A 279 -4.57 8.86 -7.29
CA GLN A 279 -4.05 8.17 -8.47
C GLN A 279 -3.59 6.76 -8.10
N PHE A 280 -4.18 5.77 -8.75
CA PHE A 280 -3.84 4.36 -8.59
C PHE A 280 -3.18 3.83 -9.85
N ARG A 281 -1.91 3.44 -9.77
CA ARG A 281 -1.10 2.95 -10.89
C ARG A 281 -0.38 1.65 -10.51
N GLY A 282 0.12 0.94 -11.51
CA GLY A 282 0.89 -0.30 -11.33
C GLY A 282 0.10 -1.53 -11.76
N ALA A 283 0.44 -2.71 -11.20
CA ALA A 283 -0.18 -3.96 -11.64
C ALA A 283 -1.63 -4.12 -11.15
N ARG A 284 -1.90 -3.81 -9.88
CA ARG A 284 -3.21 -4.06 -9.27
C ARG A 284 -3.63 -2.98 -8.29
N THR A 285 -4.92 -2.67 -8.30
CA THR A 285 -5.63 -1.93 -7.24
C THR A 285 -6.89 -2.70 -6.86
N ALA A 286 -7.04 -3.06 -5.59
CA ALA A 286 -8.13 -3.91 -5.14
C ALA A 286 -8.88 -3.33 -3.94
N PHE A 287 -10.21 -3.27 -4.05
CA PHE A 287 -11.18 -2.96 -3.02
C PHE A 287 -12.15 -4.14 -2.84
N ASP A 288 -11.65 -5.36 -3.05
CA ASP A 288 -12.45 -6.57 -3.02
C ASP A 288 -12.99 -6.81 -1.61
N ARG A 289 -14.30 -7.08 -1.46
CA ARG A 289 -14.94 -7.26 -0.15
C ARG A 289 -14.74 -6.07 0.81
N THR A 290 -14.46 -4.87 0.28
CA THR A 290 -14.39 -3.66 1.09
C THR A 290 -15.81 -3.18 1.42
N THR A 291 -16.02 -2.74 2.65
CA THR A 291 -17.30 -2.17 3.10
C THR A 291 -17.16 -0.65 3.30
N PHE A 292 -17.98 0.13 2.61
CA PHE A 292 -18.12 1.57 2.76
C PHE A 292 -19.43 1.87 3.47
N ALA A 293 -19.40 1.97 4.80
CA ALA A 293 -20.57 2.17 5.65
C ALA A 293 -20.68 3.60 6.22
N GLY A 294 -19.61 4.40 6.12
CA GLY A 294 -19.65 5.80 6.54
C GLY A 294 -20.56 6.68 5.67
N GLU A 295 -20.94 7.85 6.19
CA GLU A 295 -21.88 8.79 5.54
C GLU A 295 -21.56 9.04 4.05
N ARG A 296 -20.27 9.15 3.70
CA ARG A 296 -19.82 9.45 2.34
C ARG A 296 -18.62 8.60 1.96
N ALA A 297 -18.65 8.05 0.75
CA ALA A 297 -17.49 7.47 0.07
C ALA A 297 -17.26 8.20 -1.25
N SER A 298 -16.19 9.00 -1.35
CA SER A 298 -15.87 9.78 -2.54
C SER A 298 -14.66 9.24 -3.28
N PHE A 299 -14.84 8.96 -4.57
CA PHE A 299 -13.81 8.68 -5.57
C PHE A 299 -13.89 9.70 -6.72
N ALA A 300 -14.37 10.91 -6.43
CA ALA A 300 -14.54 11.93 -7.46
C ALA A 300 -13.18 12.32 -8.06
N ASN A 301 -13.11 12.40 -9.39
CA ASN A 301 -11.90 12.70 -10.14
C ASN A 301 -10.70 11.77 -9.81
N THR A 302 -10.95 10.58 -9.27
CA THR A 302 -9.89 9.58 -9.00
C THR A 302 -9.47 8.93 -10.32
N ALA A 303 -8.15 8.76 -10.51
CA ALA A 303 -7.60 8.08 -11.68
C ALA A 303 -7.16 6.65 -11.33
N PHE A 304 -7.92 5.66 -11.80
CA PHE A 304 -7.61 4.23 -11.75
C PHE A 304 -6.91 3.78 -13.04
N ALA A 305 -5.58 3.79 -13.01
CA ALA A 305 -4.70 3.45 -14.13
C ALA A 305 -3.84 2.19 -13.89
N ALA A 306 -4.17 1.39 -12.87
CA ALA A 306 -3.55 0.08 -12.67
C ALA A 306 -3.98 -0.91 -13.78
N GLU A 307 -3.16 -1.91 -14.11
CA GLU A 307 -3.52 -2.92 -15.12
C GLU A 307 -4.85 -3.62 -14.76
N LEU A 308 -5.03 -3.96 -13.49
CA LEU A 308 -6.27 -4.50 -12.92
C LEU A 308 -6.81 -3.59 -11.80
N THR A 309 -8.05 -3.14 -11.94
CA THR A 309 -8.81 -2.46 -10.87
C THR A 309 -10.04 -3.29 -10.53
N THR A 310 -10.21 -3.63 -9.25
CA THR A 310 -11.27 -4.52 -8.80
C THR A 310 -11.95 -4.01 -7.53
N PHE A 311 -13.29 -4.07 -7.55
CA PHE A 311 -14.23 -3.79 -6.46
C PHE A 311 -15.15 -5.01 -6.27
N GLU A 312 -14.62 -6.22 -6.52
CA GLU A 312 -15.43 -7.44 -6.48
C GLU A 312 -16.02 -7.64 -5.09
N ARG A 313 -17.34 -7.85 -5.03
CA ARG A 313 -18.07 -8.03 -3.76
C ARG A 313 -17.90 -6.86 -2.78
N ALA A 314 -17.52 -5.67 -3.25
CA ALA A 314 -17.54 -4.47 -2.43
C ALA A 314 -18.98 -4.11 -2.05
N VAL A 315 -19.16 -3.58 -0.85
CA VAL A 315 -20.47 -3.18 -0.32
C VAL A 315 -20.44 -1.69 -0.03
N PHE A 316 -21.32 -0.95 -0.71
CA PHE A 316 -21.56 0.48 -0.50
C PHE A 316 -22.90 0.64 0.24
N ASP A 317 -22.83 0.86 1.54
CA ASP A 317 -23.98 0.86 2.47
C ASP A 317 -24.08 2.17 3.29
N GLY A 318 -23.29 3.18 2.91
CA GLY A 318 -23.38 4.54 3.44
C GLY A 318 -24.49 5.36 2.79
N GLU A 319 -24.63 6.64 3.15
CA GLU A 319 -25.67 7.50 2.54
C GLU A 319 -25.36 7.83 1.07
N ARG A 320 -24.10 8.17 0.77
CA ARG A 320 -23.70 8.63 -0.56
C ARG A 320 -22.38 8.02 -1.02
N VAL A 321 -22.36 7.54 -2.26
CA VAL A 321 -21.12 7.18 -2.97
C VAL A 321 -21.02 7.94 -4.29
N THR A 322 -19.83 8.44 -4.60
CA THR A 322 -19.57 9.11 -5.88
C THR A 322 -18.28 8.63 -6.52
N PHE A 323 -18.37 8.35 -7.82
CA PHE A 323 -17.29 8.14 -8.76
C PHE A 323 -17.36 9.22 -9.86
N THR A 324 -17.94 10.39 -9.55
CA THR A 324 -18.16 11.46 -10.54
C THR A 324 -16.83 11.91 -11.14
N GLY A 325 -16.73 11.89 -12.47
CA GLY A 325 -15.50 12.21 -13.19
C GLY A 325 -14.33 11.27 -12.93
N ALA A 326 -14.54 10.11 -12.29
CA ALA A 326 -13.49 9.12 -12.10
C ALA A 326 -13.07 8.51 -13.45
N GLU A 327 -11.79 8.22 -13.59
CA GLU A 327 -11.21 7.66 -14.82
C GLU A 327 -10.69 6.24 -14.57
N PHE A 328 -11.16 5.28 -15.35
CA PHE A 328 -10.74 3.89 -15.31
C PHE A 328 -10.06 3.53 -16.63
N THR A 329 -8.72 3.52 -16.63
CA THR A 329 -7.91 3.32 -17.85
C THR A 329 -7.16 1.99 -17.88
N GLY A 330 -7.35 1.16 -16.85
CA GLY A 330 -6.76 -0.17 -16.73
C GLY A 330 -7.13 -1.14 -17.85
N THR A 331 -6.41 -2.26 -17.93
CA THR A 331 -6.70 -3.33 -18.89
C THR A 331 -8.01 -4.03 -18.54
N ARG A 332 -8.26 -4.25 -17.24
CA ARG A 332 -9.49 -4.84 -16.71
C ARG A 332 -9.99 -4.05 -15.51
N VAL A 333 -11.28 -3.75 -15.52
CA VAL A 333 -12.00 -3.07 -14.44
C VAL A 333 -13.20 -3.92 -14.07
N THR A 334 -13.40 -4.20 -12.79
CA THR A 334 -14.57 -4.98 -12.36
C THR A 334 -15.15 -4.50 -11.04
N PHE A 335 -16.48 -4.47 -11.01
CA PHE A 335 -17.38 -4.27 -9.88
C PHE A 335 -18.27 -5.50 -9.71
N ALA A 336 -17.83 -6.67 -10.19
CA ALA A 336 -18.68 -7.85 -10.21
C ALA A 336 -19.10 -8.25 -8.78
N ASP A 337 -20.37 -8.67 -8.64
CA ASP A 337 -20.97 -9.02 -7.36
C ASP A 337 -20.95 -7.89 -6.29
N SER A 338 -20.66 -6.64 -6.67
CA SER A 338 -20.73 -5.51 -5.75
C SER A 338 -22.17 -5.09 -5.44
N ARG A 339 -22.37 -4.39 -4.32
CA ARG A 339 -23.69 -3.96 -3.86
C ARG A 339 -23.71 -2.46 -3.61
N PHE A 340 -24.61 -1.75 -4.29
CA PHE A 340 -24.88 -0.34 -4.08
C PHE A 340 -26.22 -0.20 -3.35
N TYR A 341 -26.18 -0.11 -2.02
CA TYR A 341 -27.35 0.01 -1.15
C TYR A 341 -27.49 1.41 -0.52
N THR A 342 -26.75 2.38 -1.06
CA THR A 342 -26.77 3.78 -0.63
C THR A 342 -28.05 4.49 -1.05
N ASP A 343 -28.41 5.59 -0.38
CA ASP A 343 -29.49 6.47 -0.85
C ASP A 343 -29.18 7.03 -2.25
N SER A 344 -27.91 7.37 -2.51
CA SER A 344 -27.47 7.90 -3.80
C SER A 344 -26.05 7.45 -4.16
N SER A 345 -25.94 6.79 -5.32
CA SER A 345 -24.71 6.45 -6.03
C SER A 345 -24.60 7.25 -7.33
N SER A 346 -23.45 7.86 -7.61
CA SER A 346 -23.21 8.56 -8.88
C SER A 346 -21.91 8.11 -9.54
N PHE A 347 -21.99 7.76 -10.82
CA PHE A 347 -20.89 7.56 -11.76
C PHE A 347 -20.94 8.65 -12.85
N ASP A 348 -21.55 9.79 -12.56
CA ASP A 348 -21.79 10.80 -13.57
C ASP A 348 -20.46 11.32 -14.16
N CYS A 349 -20.41 11.54 -15.46
CA CYS A 349 -19.20 11.94 -16.20
C CYS A 349 -18.00 10.97 -16.06
N ALA A 350 -18.16 9.78 -15.45
CA ALA A 350 -17.08 8.83 -15.28
C ALA A 350 -16.62 8.25 -16.64
N GLN A 351 -15.31 8.06 -16.78
CA GLN A 351 -14.69 7.46 -17.96
C GLN A 351 -14.36 5.99 -17.66
N LEU A 352 -15.26 5.08 -18.02
CA LEU A 352 -15.15 3.65 -17.76
C LEU A 352 -14.53 2.95 -18.97
N GLY A 353 -13.20 2.90 -18.98
CA GLY A 353 -12.38 2.37 -20.07
C GLY A 353 -11.73 3.48 -20.90
N ALA A 354 -10.54 3.22 -21.43
CA ALA A 354 -9.82 4.18 -22.27
C ALA A 354 -10.24 4.12 -23.75
N GLN A 355 -10.43 5.30 -24.35
CA GLN A 355 -10.57 5.48 -25.80
C GLN A 355 -9.20 5.39 -26.48
N VAL A 356 -9.13 4.68 -27.61
CA VAL A 356 -7.87 4.46 -28.35
C VAL A 356 -7.45 5.75 -29.04
N ARG A 357 -6.67 6.59 -28.36
CA ARG A 357 -6.01 7.77 -28.95
C ARG A 357 -4.49 7.79 -28.70
N TRP A 358 -3.85 6.63 -28.82
CA TRP A 358 -2.39 6.40 -28.83
C TRP A 358 -1.71 6.07 -27.49
N ARG A 359 -0.84 5.05 -27.56
CA ARG A 359 0.22 4.57 -26.63
C ARG A 359 -0.13 3.93 -25.29
N THR A 360 -1.37 3.95 -24.80
CA THR A 360 -1.75 3.12 -23.63
C THR A 360 -2.53 1.87 -24.07
N GLY A 361 -2.30 0.75 -23.38
CA GLY A 361 -2.99 -0.51 -23.66
C GLY A 361 -4.51 -0.34 -23.63
N ARG A 362 -5.22 -1.03 -24.52
CA ARG A 362 -6.67 -0.93 -24.60
C ARG A 362 -7.35 -1.65 -23.45
N THR A 363 -8.30 -0.99 -22.78
CA THR A 363 -9.21 -1.65 -21.82
C THR A 363 -9.94 -2.79 -22.51
N GLN A 364 -9.68 -4.01 -22.04
CA GLN A 364 -10.30 -5.21 -22.58
C GLN A 364 -11.71 -5.39 -21.99
N GLU A 365 -11.88 -5.10 -20.70
CA GLU A 365 -13.10 -5.46 -20.01
C GLU A 365 -13.43 -4.46 -18.91
N VAL A 366 -14.69 -4.02 -18.89
CA VAL A 366 -15.33 -3.37 -17.75
C VAL A 366 -16.53 -4.22 -17.35
N SER A 367 -16.55 -4.76 -16.14
CA SER A 367 -17.59 -5.71 -15.72
C SER A 367 -18.30 -5.25 -14.45
N PHE A 368 -19.61 -5.03 -14.57
CA PHE A 368 -20.59 -4.88 -13.50
C PHE A 368 -21.50 -6.12 -13.41
N ALA A 369 -20.96 -7.30 -13.78
CA ALA A 369 -21.74 -8.52 -13.79
C ALA A 369 -22.22 -8.88 -12.37
N ARG A 370 -23.50 -9.23 -12.22
CA ARG A 370 -24.11 -9.58 -10.93
C ARG A 370 -24.04 -8.47 -9.87
N THR A 371 -23.82 -7.23 -10.27
CA THR A 371 -23.91 -6.07 -9.38
C THR A 371 -25.37 -5.85 -8.95
N GLU A 372 -25.58 -5.54 -7.68
CA GLU A 372 -26.88 -5.19 -7.13
C GLU A 372 -26.98 -3.67 -6.96
N TYR A 373 -28.05 -3.08 -7.51
CA TYR A 373 -28.30 -1.65 -7.53
C TYR A 373 -29.60 -1.35 -6.80
N HIS A 374 -29.51 -0.63 -5.68
CA HIS A 374 -30.64 -0.16 -4.90
C HIS A 374 -30.57 1.36 -4.69
N GLY A 375 -31.73 1.97 -4.43
CA GLY A 375 -31.83 3.42 -4.26
C GLY A 375 -31.62 4.15 -5.59
N LYS A 376 -30.99 5.32 -5.54
CA LYS A 376 -30.70 6.10 -6.74
C LYS A 376 -29.29 5.80 -7.26
N VAL A 377 -29.15 5.37 -8.50
CA VAL A 377 -27.86 5.13 -9.16
C VAL A 377 -27.81 5.87 -10.49
N SER A 378 -26.91 6.84 -10.64
CA SER A 378 -26.79 7.63 -11.86
C SER A 378 -25.49 7.33 -12.60
N PHE A 379 -25.58 7.11 -13.90
CA PHE A 379 -24.48 7.01 -14.87
C PHE A 379 -24.60 8.12 -15.93
N ALA A 380 -25.11 9.28 -15.54
CA ALA A 380 -25.40 10.35 -16.48
C ALA A 380 -24.10 10.90 -17.07
N ASP A 381 -24.06 11.09 -18.39
CA ASP A 381 -22.87 11.56 -19.11
C ASP A 381 -21.62 10.66 -18.93
N ALA A 382 -21.78 9.45 -18.40
CA ALA A 382 -20.70 8.48 -18.26
C ALA A 382 -20.35 7.87 -19.62
N VAL A 383 -19.08 7.50 -19.81
CA VAL A 383 -18.58 6.89 -21.04
C VAL A 383 -18.17 5.45 -20.77
N PHE A 384 -18.76 4.50 -21.49
CA PHE A 384 -18.45 3.08 -21.44
C PHE A 384 -17.64 2.67 -22.66
N SER A 385 -16.34 2.43 -22.46
CA SER A 385 -15.37 2.17 -23.54
C SER A 385 -14.62 0.85 -23.33
N GLY A 386 -13.98 0.36 -24.40
CA GLY A 386 -13.13 -0.82 -24.34
C GLY A 386 -13.52 -1.92 -25.34
N ARG A 387 -13.11 -3.16 -25.08
CA ARG A 387 -13.54 -4.31 -25.91
C ARG A 387 -14.91 -4.84 -25.47
N SER A 388 -15.16 -4.99 -24.19
CA SER A 388 -16.48 -5.40 -23.69
C SER A 388 -16.84 -4.69 -22.41
N VAL A 389 -18.11 -4.31 -22.30
CA VAL A 389 -18.72 -3.84 -21.05
C VAL A 389 -19.90 -4.77 -20.73
N THR A 390 -20.02 -5.21 -19.49
CA THR A 390 -21.13 -6.10 -19.11
C THR A 390 -21.79 -5.66 -17.81
N PHE A 391 -23.11 -5.69 -17.81
CA PHE A 391 -24.03 -5.53 -16.70
C PHE A 391 -24.90 -6.79 -16.52
N ALA A 392 -24.48 -7.89 -17.15
CA ALA A 392 -25.27 -9.12 -17.20
C ALA A 392 -25.55 -9.66 -15.80
N SER A 393 -26.75 -10.23 -15.63
CA SER A 393 -27.20 -10.78 -14.35
C SER A 393 -27.21 -9.80 -13.17
N GLY A 394 -27.19 -8.49 -13.46
CA GLY A 394 -27.36 -7.45 -12.45
C GLY A 394 -28.76 -7.45 -11.85
N ASP A 395 -28.88 -6.94 -10.63
CA ASP A 395 -30.13 -6.75 -9.91
C ASP A 395 -30.46 -5.25 -9.89
N PHE A 396 -31.36 -4.81 -10.78
CA PHE A 396 -31.70 -3.39 -10.92
C PHE A 396 -33.02 -3.11 -10.21
N PHE A 397 -32.94 -2.50 -9.02
CA PHE A 397 -34.10 -2.21 -8.20
C PHE A 397 -34.03 -0.82 -7.56
N GLY A 398 -34.49 0.22 -8.26
CA GLY A 398 -34.41 1.59 -7.75
C GLY A 398 -34.69 2.64 -8.82
N ASP A 399 -34.02 3.80 -8.73
CA ASP A 399 -33.94 4.81 -9.79
C ASP A 399 -32.54 4.75 -10.41
N ILE A 400 -32.40 3.95 -11.48
CA ILE A 400 -31.13 3.71 -12.17
C ILE A 400 -31.14 4.44 -13.52
N SER A 401 -30.31 5.47 -13.68
CA SER A 401 -30.29 6.29 -14.88
C SER A 401 -29.01 6.14 -15.70
N PHE A 402 -29.16 5.80 -16.97
CA PHE A 402 -28.12 5.81 -18.01
C PHE A 402 -28.33 6.96 -19.02
N ARG A 403 -29.06 8.00 -18.65
CA ARG A 403 -29.35 9.13 -19.56
C ARG A 403 -28.09 9.87 -19.96
N ARG A 404 -27.95 10.18 -21.25
CA ARG A 404 -26.76 10.78 -21.87
C ARG A 404 -25.47 9.96 -21.72
N ALA A 405 -25.56 8.69 -21.33
CA ALA A 405 -24.40 7.82 -21.29
C ALA A 405 -23.93 7.47 -22.70
N ALA A 406 -22.61 7.49 -22.93
CA ALA A 406 -22.00 7.09 -24.18
C ALA A 406 -21.59 5.61 -24.13
N PHE A 407 -22.08 4.83 -25.09
CA PHE A 407 -21.89 3.38 -25.17
C PHE A 407 -20.90 3.03 -26.29
N ASP A 408 -19.63 3.40 -26.12
CA ASP A 408 -18.59 3.35 -27.16
C ASP A 408 -17.83 2.01 -27.25
N ALA A 409 -18.02 1.11 -26.30
CA ALA A 409 -17.39 -0.21 -26.32
C ALA A 409 -17.86 -1.06 -27.51
N ARG A 410 -17.02 -1.98 -27.97
CA ARG A 410 -17.37 -2.88 -29.10
C ARG A 410 -18.60 -3.76 -28.83
N ALA A 411 -18.79 -4.14 -27.58
CA ALA A 411 -19.93 -4.95 -27.14
C ALA A 411 -20.33 -4.55 -25.73
N ILE A 412 -21.62 -4.39 -25.50
CA ILE A 412 -22.21 -4.03 -24.22
C ILE A 412 -23.36 -5.00 -23.94
N SER A 413 -23.43 -5.58 -22.75
CA SER A 413 -24.45 -6.57 -22.42
C SER A 413 -25.21 -6.22 -21.14
N PHE A 414 -26.53 -6.27 -21.21
CA PHE A 414 -27.48 -6.22 -20.10
C PHE A 414 -28.28 -7.53 -20.02
N GLU A 415 -27.68 -8.64 -20.43
CA GLU A 415 -28.40 -9.91 -20.55
C GLU A 415 -28.80 -10.51 -19.20
N ARG A 416 -30.01 -11.08 -19.19
CA ARG A 416 -30.57 -11.87 -18.08
C ARG A 416 -30.45 -11.19 -16.71
N PRO A 417 -30.92 -9.94 -16.54
CA PRO A 417 -30.92 -9.30 -15.23
C PRO A 417 -31.83 -10.06 -14.27
N LYS A 418 -31.53 -10.01 -12.96
CA LYS A 418 -32.39 -10.58 -11.93
C LYS A 418 -33.66 -9.74 -11.72
N ALA A 419 -33.50 -8.42 -11.74
CA ALA A 419 -34.60 -7.45 -11.73
C ALA A 419 -34.31 -6.31 -12.71
N TRP A 420 -35.37 -5.64 -13.16
CA TRP A 420 -35.30 -4.50 -14.09
C TRP A 420 -36.37 -3.46 -13.74
N VAL A 421 -36.18 -2.78 -12.61
CA VAL A 421 -37.15 -1.83 -12.04
C VAL A 421 -36.54 -0.44 -11.94
N GLY A 422 -37.22 0.54 -12.55
CA GLY A 422 -36.84 1.96 -12.56
C GLY A 422 -35.50 2.24 -13.26
N VAL A 423 -35.23 1.52 -14.34
CA VAL A 423 -34.06 1.73 -15.19
C VAL A 423 -34.41 2.67 -16.33
N HIS A 424 -33.58 3.68 -16.59
CA HIS A 424 -33.84 4.76 -17.54
C HIS A 424 -32.73 4.91 -18.59
N PHE A 425 -33.11 4.90 -19.86
CA PHE A 425 -32.23 5.13 -21.02
C PHE A 425 -32.80 6.20 -21.96
N ASP A 426 -31.94 6.80 -22.79
CA ASP A 426 -32.35 7.83 -23.75
C ASP A 426 -33.31 7.31 -24.84
N TRP A 427 -33.29 5.99 -25.10
CA TRP A 427 -34.16 5.35 -26.08
C TRP A 427 -35.41 4.69 -25.47
N ASP A 428 -35.72 4.88 -24.19
CA ASP A 428 -36.92 4.29 -23.58
C ASP A 428 -38.22 4.72 -24.30
N ALA A 429 -38.25 5.97 -24.77
CA ALA A 429 -39.37 6.50 -25.56
C ALA A 429 -39.38 5.99 -27.01
N SER A 430 -38.28 5.41 -27.50
CA SER A 430 -38.13 4.95 -28.88
C SER A 430 -37.10 3.82 -28.97
N PRO A 431 -37.44 2.58 -28.57
CA PRO A 431 -36.47 1.47 -28.47
C PRO A 431 -35.70 1.15 -29.76
N ASN A 432 -36.24 1.54 -30.92
CA ASN A 432 -35.58 1.39 -32.22
C ASN A 432 -34.32 2.28 -32.38
N THR A 433 -34.14 3.30 -31.54
CA THR A 433 -32.92 4.13 -31.54
C THR A 433 -31.81 3.56 -30.65
N LYS A 434 -32.05 2.41 -30.00
CA LYS A 434 -31.06 1.69 -29.21
C LYS A 434 -29.84 1.31 -30.07
N PRO A 435 -28.61 1.62 -29.62
CA PRO A 435 -27.39 1.21 -30.32
C PRO A 435 -27.28 -0.30 -30.55
N ALA A 436 -26.79 -0.69 -31.74
CA ALA A 436 -26.71 -2.10 -32.16
C ALA A 436 -25.65 -2.92 -31.40
N ASN A 437 -24.66 -2.26 -30.77
CA ASN A 437 -23.63 -2.89 -29.94
C ASN A 437 -24.12 -3.24 -28.52
N ILE A 438 -25.37 -2.93 -28.17
CA ILE A 438 -25.99 -3.23 -26.88
C ILE A 438 -26.89 -4.47 -27.00
N ALA A 439 -26.55 -5.52 -26.25
CA ALA A 439 -27.31 -6.74 -26.07
C ALA A 439 -28.11 -6.70 -24.75
N PRO A 440 -29.28 -7.37 -24.68
CA PRO A 440 -29.93 -8.11 -25.76
C PRO A 440 -30.56 -7.19 -26.83
N THR A 441 -30.89 -7.76 -28.00
CA THR A 441 -31.59 -7.02 -29.07
C THR A 441 -33.02 -6.65 -28.68
N PRO A 442 -33.86 -7.57 -28.13
CA PRO A 442 -35.11 -7.21 -27.48
C PRO A 442 -34.88 -6.24 -26.31
N TRP A 443 -35.73 -5.22 -26.18
CA TRP A 443 -35.61 -4.21 -25.12
C TRP A 443 -36.99 -3.81 -24.59
N PRO A 444 -37.19 -3.70 -23.26
CA PRO A 444 -36.25 -3.98 -22.17
C PRO A 444 -35.80 -5.46 -22.10
N PRO A 445 -34.67 -5.78 -21.43
CA PRO A 445 -34.16 -7.15 -21.33
C PRO A 445 -35.14 -8.06 -20.57
N ALA A 446 -35.26 -9.31 -21.04
CA ALA A 446 -36.01 -10.34 -20.31
C ALA A 446 -35.28 -10.74 -19.03
N LEU A 447 -36.01 -10.85 -17.93
CA LEU A 447 -35.47 -11.27 -16.64
C LEU A 447 -34.90 -12.69 -16.74
N ALA A 448 -33.89 -12.99 -15.94
CA ALA A 448 -33.46 -14.36 -15.72
C ALA A 448 -34.66 -15.16 -15.19
N GLU A 449 -35.03 -16.25 -15.86
CA GLU A 449 -36.01 -17.20 -15.34
C GLU A 449 -35.59 -17.57 -13.91
N THR A 450 -36.44 -17.29 -12.93
CA THR A 450 -36.31 -17.89 -11.61
C THR A 450 -36.34 -19.40 -11.86
N ALA A 451 -35.26 -20.10 -11.50
CA ALA A 451 -35.30 -21.54 -11.45
C ALA A 451 -36.49 -21.90 -10.56
N SER A 452 -37.59 -22.33 -11.19
CA SER A 452 -38.69 -22.95 -10.49
C SER A 452 -38.08 -24.22 -9.91
N ASP A 453 -38.02 -24.29 -8.58
CA ASP A 453 -37.75 -25.54 -7.88
C ASP A 453 -38.74 -26.58 -8.43
N PRO A 454 -38.30 -27.65 -9.11
CA PRO A 454 -39.20 -28.70 -9.48
C PRO A 454 -39.53 -29.50 -8.21
N ALA A 455 -40.74 -29.27 -7.71
CA ALA A 455 -41.47 -30.09 -6.75
C ALA A 455 -40.97 -30.10 -5.28
N ALA A 456 -41.79 -29.50 -4.42
CA ALA A 456 -42.00 -29.95 -3.04
C ALA A 456 -43.25 -30.84 -2.99
#